data_AF-A0A9P0E922-F1
#
_entry.id   AF-A0A9P0E922-F1
#
_cell.length_a   1.000
_cell.length_b   1.000
_cell.length_c   1.000
_cell.angle_alpha   90.00
_cell.angle_beta   90.00
_cell.angle_gamma   90.00
#
_symmetry.space_group_name_H-M   'P 1'
#
loop_
_entity.id
_entity.type
_entity.pdbx_description
1 polymer ?
#
loop_
_entity_poly.entity_id
_entity_poly.type
_entity_poly.pdbx_seq_one_letter_code
_entity_poly.pdbx_strand_id
1 'polypeptide(L)'
;MYALAVELLGVEEVMKIVGMTYHMGKPTELNSFNEKGIPKNANINTGGIALCSYIRNVALKNKTKAQVFDYVLNFLKDLAGGKYVSFSNLSYMAEKESMSKNKSIIYHLKKKKCLAENANLDDLEFYFTTCSFEVDAHSFSTMGATIANYGINPVTKKQVLKVETCKYTMAMMQYCTPTPTWIRDVGLPAARGASGAFLLILPRQFAICLFSPRIDNYYSSYRAKSFCQALAYHYNLNIFHVKSRLEKETEERKSIKVLKPCQWHCVLYAIASSGTAVDLASMGFTPLDDAKFFKQEVVIEYLEKWISLKTGIPASNNE
;
A
#
# COMPACT_ATOMS: atom_id res chain seq x y z
N MET A 1 -5.95 -1.64 -9.73
CA MET A 1 -6.03 -1.98 -11.17
C MET A 1 -5.85 -3.46 -11.47
N TYR A 2 -4.77 -4.13 -11.02
CA TYR A 2 -4.60 -5.58 -11.24
C TYR A 2 -5.81 -6.41 -10.79
N ALA A 3 -6.28 -6.23 -9.55
CA ALA A 3 -7.49 -6.89 -9.04
C ALA A 3 -8.72 -6.66 -9.94
N LEU A 4 -8.92 -5.43 -10.39
CA LEU A 4 -10.03 -5.06 -11.28
C LEU A 4 -9.91 -5.76 -12.65
N ALA A 5 -8.70 -5.84 -13.22
CA ALA A 5 -8.47 -6.56 -14.47
C ALA A 5 -8.82 -8.05 -14.30
N VAL A 6 -8.43 -8.67 -13.19
CA VAL A 6 -8.73 -10.08 -12.90
C VAL A 6 -10.24 -10.30 -12.73
N GLU A 7 -10.97 -9.39 -12.05
CA GLU A 7 -12.43 -9.48 -11.96
C GLU A 7 -13.12 -9.42 -13.32
N LEU A 8 -12.64 -8.55 -14.21
CA LEU A 8 -13.29 -8.25 -15.48
C LEU A 8 -12.92 -9.22 -16.61
N LEU A 9 -11.65 -9.65 -16.66
CA LEU A 9 -11.08 -10.43 -17.76
C LEU A 9 -10.78 -11.88 -17.37
N GLY A 10 -10.65 -12.18 -16.07
CA GLY A 10 -10.18 -13.45 -15.57
C GLY A 10 -8.66 -13.54 -15.46
N VAL A 11 -8.18 -14.46 -14.61
CA VAL A 11 -6.75 -14.62 -14.29
C VAL A 11 -5.93 -15.00 -15.53
N GLU A 12 -6.40 -15.98 -16.30
CA GLU A 12 -5.67 -16.51 -17.45
C GLU A 12 -5.39 -15.43 -18.50
N GLU A 13 -6.38 -14.57 -18.75
CA GLU A 13 -6.23 -13.48 -19.71
C GLU A 13 -5.30 -12.39 -19.18
N VAL A 14 -5.43 -12.02 -17.90
CA VAL A 14 -4.52 -11.04 -17.27
C VAL A 14 -3.06 -11.51 -17.31
N MET A 15 -2.80 -12.79 -17.11
CA MET A 15 -1.45 -13.37 -17.15
C MET A 15 -0.83 -13.42 -18.56
N LYS A 16 -1.63 -13.25 -19.63
CA LYS A 16 -1.13 -13.00 -20.99
C LYS A 16 -0.75 -11.54 -21.22
N ILE A 17 -1.37 -10.61 -20.48
CA ILE A 17 -1.15 -9.17 -20.61
C ILE A 17 0.06 -8.72 -19.80
N VAL A 18 0.19 -9.21 -18.56
CA VAL A 18 1.30 -8.88 -17.65
C VAL A 18 1.83 -10.15 -16.96
N GLY A 19 3.14 -10.22 -16.79
CA GLY A 19 3.77 -11.28 -16.01
C GLY A 19 3.57 -11.12 -14.50
N MET A 20 4.19 -12.03 -13.74
CA MET A 20 4.33 -11.94 -12.28
C MET A 20 5.79 -12.22 -11.91
N THR A 21 6.70 -11.43 -12.47
CA THR A 21 8.14 -11.53 -12.20
C THR A 21 8.67 -10.28 -11.54
N TYR A 22 9.72 -10.45 -10.73
CA TYR A 22 10.38 -9.34 -10.06
C TYR A 22 11.01 -8.38 -11.09
N HIS A 23 10.91 -7.07 -10.82
CA HIS A 23 11.62 -6.04 -11.57
C HIS A 23 12.60 -5.31 -10.67
N MET A 24 13.89 -5.46 -10.97
CA MET A 24 14.93 -4.63 -10.37
C MET A 24 14.99 -3.31 -11.13
N GLY A 25 14.83 -2.19 -10.42
CA GLY A 25 14.92 -0.86 -11.01
C GLY A 25 13.69 0.01 -10.76
N LYS A 26 13.69 1.20 -11.37
CA LYS A 26 12.58 2.15 -11.24
C LYS A 26 11.35 1.67 -12.01
N PRO A 27 10.13 1.85 -11.50
CA PRO A 27 8.88 1.57 -12.22
C PRO A 27 8.72 2.22 -13.58
N THR A 28 9.46 3.32 -13.82
CA THR A 28 9.42 4.12 -15.06
C THR A 28 10.43 3.62 -16.11
N GLU A 29 11.16 2.55 -15.86
CA GLU A 29 12.13 2.02 -16.82
C GLU A 29 11.45 1.38 -18.03
N LEU A 30 11.91 1.78 -19.22
CA LEU A 30 11.42 1.29 -20.50
C LEU A 30 11.68 -0.20 -20.71
N ASN A 31 12.83 -0.71 -20.23
CA ASN A 31 13.23 -2.11 -20.42
C ASN A 31 12.71 -3.02 -19.31
N SER A 32 11.40 -2.98 -19.06
CA SER A 32 10.75 -3.72 -17.97
C SER A 32 9.82 -4.83 -18.49
N PHE A 33 10.30 -5.56 -19.50
CA PHE A 33 9.65 -6.71 -20.13
C PHE A 33 10.29 -8.04 -19.71
N ASN A 34 9.53 -9.13 -19.72
CA ASN A 34 10.03 -10.48 -19.48
C ASN A 34 10.45 -11.17 -20.80
N GLU A 35 10.90 -12.43 -20.70
CA GLU A 35 11.34 -13.25 -21.83
C GLU A 35 10.24 -13.47 -22.89
N LYS A 36 8.96 -13.41 -22.49
CA LYS A 36 7.80 -13.50 -23.40
C LYS A 36 7.48 -12.18 -24.12
N GLY A 37 8.24 -11.12 -23.84
CA GLY A 37 8.04 -9.81 -24.46
C GLY A 37 6.88 -9.00 -23.88
N ILE A 38 6.26 -9.42 -22.77
CA ILE A 38 5.20 -8.69 -22.05
C ILE A 38 5.78 -7.99 -20.81
N PRO A 39 5.12 -6.96 -20.24
CA PRO A 39 5.57 -6.31 -19.01
C PRO A 39 5.81 -7.32 -17.88
N LYS A 40 6.88 -7.14 -17.10
CA LYS A 40 7.28 -8.10 -16.04
C LYS A 40 6.20 -8.29 -14.98
N ASN A 41 5.53 -7.22 -14.58
CA ASN A 41 4.48 -7.26 -13.56
C ASN A 41 3.55 -6.03 -13.63
N ALA A 42 2.47 -6.05 -12.84
CA ALA A 42 1.50 -4.96 -12.77
C ALA A 42 1.93 -3.76 -11.89
N ASN A 43 3.00 -3.89 -11.11
CA ASN A 43 3.47 -2.85 -10.17
C ASN A 43 4.44 -1.84 -10.82
N ILE A 44 4.68 -1.97 -12.12
CA ILE A 44 5.51 -1.07 -12.93
C ILE A 44 4.66 -0.36 -13.98
N ASN A 45 5.11 0.79 -14.48
CA ASN A 45 4.29 1.62 -15.37
C ASN A 45 3.91 0.89 -16.66
N THR A 46 4.82 0.12 -17.25
CA THR A 46 4.54 -0.71 -18.45
C THR A 46 3.36 -1.65 -18.23
N GLY A 47 3.32 -2.33 -17.08
CA GLY A 47 2.24 -3.23 -16.72
C GLY A 47 0.94 -2.51 -16.39
N GLY A 48 1.01 -1.42 -15.62
CA GLY A 48 -0.15 -0.59 -15.30
C GLY A 48 -0.84 -0.03 -16.55
N ILE A 49 -0.06 0.47 -17.51
CA ILE A 49 -0.57 0.99 -18.79
C ILE A 49 -1.17 -0.14 -19.64
N ALA A 50 -0.51 -1.29 -19.74
CA ALA A 50 -1.04 -2.45 -20.48
C ALA A 50 -2.39 -2.91 -19.89
N LEU A 51 -2.50 -3.02 -18.57
CA LEU A 51 -3.78 -3.38 -17.92
C LEU A 51 -4.87 -2.34 -18.18
N CYS A 52 -4.56 -1.04 -18.10
CA CYS A 52 -5.53 0.02 -18.38
C CYS A 52 -6.03 -0.05 -19.83
N SER A 53 -5.14 -0.33 -20.78
CA SER A 53 -5.49 -0.51 -22.20
C SER A 53 -6.53 -1.63 -22.37
N TYR A 54 -6.32 -2.80 -21.76
CA TYR A 54 -7.26 -3.93 -21.87
C TYR A 54 -8.56 -3.70 -21.08
N ILE A 55 -8.50 -3.11 -19.89
CA ILE A 55 -9.71 -2.74 -19.14
C ILE A 55 -10.59 -1.80 -19.98
N ARG A 56 -9.99 -0.77 -20.59
CA ARG A 56 -10.71 0.23 -21.36
C ARG A 56 -11.26 -0.29 -22.69
N ASN A 57 -10.44 -1.03 -23.44
CA ASN A 57 -10.74 -1.41 -24.82
C ASN A 57 -11.30 -2.81 -25.02
N VAL A 58 -11.21 -3.67 -23.99
CA VAL A 58 -11.72 -5.04 -24.06
C VAL A 58 -12.86 -5.19 -23.05
N ALA A 59 -12.58 -5.04 -21.75
CA ALA A 59 -13.59 -5.27 -20.72
C ALA A 59 -14.73 -4.23 -20.73
N LEU A 60 -14.38 -2.95 -20.89
CA LEU A 60 -15.32 -1.82 -20.82
C LEU A 60 -15.49 -1.11 -22.17
N LYS A 61 -15.30 -1.83 -23.28
CA LYS A 61 -15.31 -1.26 -24.65
C LYS A 61 -16.58 -0.49 -25.00
N ASN A 62 -17.73 -0.91 -24.47
CA ASN A 62 -19.03 -0.31 -24.73
C ASN A 62 -19.37 0.88 -23.81
N LYS A 63 -18.44 1.30 -22.93
CA LYS A 63 -18.63 2.42 -22.01
C LYS A 63 -17.92 3.67 -22.52
N THR A 64 -18.51 4.84 -22.25
CA THR A 64 -17.87 6.14 -22.49
C THR A 64 -16.74 6.38 -21.47
N LYS A 65 -15.87 7.37 -21.73
CA LYS A 65 -14.79 7.75 -20.79
C LYS A 65 -15.35 8.05 -19.38
N ALA A 66 -16.46 8.78 -19.29
CA ALA A 66 -17.13 9.09 -18.02
C ALA A 66 -17.69 7.84 -17.32
N GLN A 67 -18.34 6.95 -18.06
CA GLN A 67 -18.86 5.70 -17.47
C GLN A 67 -17.75 4.76 -16.98
N VAL A 68 -16.60 4.75 -17.65
CA VAL A 68 -15.41 4.02 -17.19
C VAL A 68 -14.85 4.65 -15.91
N PHE A 69 -14.75 5.98 -15.85
CA PHE A 69 -14.36 6.71 -14.65
C PHE A 69 -15.25 6.35 -13.45
N ASP A 70 -16.57 6.48 -13.61
CA ASP A 70 -17.54 6.18 -12.56
C ASP A 70 -17.46 4.72 -12.12
N TYR A 71 -17.25 3.80 -13.07
CA TYR A 71 -17.07 2.39 -12.75
C TYR A 71 -15.87 2.16 -11.83
N VAL A 72 -14.71 2.73 -12.16
CA VAL A 72 -13.50 2.58 -11.34
C VAL A 72 -13.67 3.29 -9.99
N LEU A 73 -14.25 4.48 -9.98
CA LEU A 73 -14.51 5.21 -8.74
C LEU A 73 -15.42 4.41 -7.80
N ASN A 74 -16.52 3.85 -8.32
CA ASN A 74 -17.44 3.04 -7.53
C ASN A 74 -16.80 1.73 -7.05
N PHE A 75 -15.98 1.09 -7.89
CA PHE A 75 -15.20 -0.08 -7.49
C PHE A 75 -14.24 0.25 -6.32
N LEU A 76 -13.55 1.38 -6.37
CA LEU A 76 -12.70 1.83 -5.26
C LEU A 76 -13.53 2.16 -4.01
N LYS A 77 -14.68 2.81 -4.15
CA LYS A 77 -15.59 3.10 -3.02
C LYS A 77 -16.11 1.83 -2.36
N ASP A 78 -16.44 0.80 -3.14
CA ASP A 78 -16.85 -0.51 -2.63
C ASP A 78 -15.71 -1.16 -1.82
N LEU A 79 -14.47 -1.12 -2.32
CA LEU A 79 -13.30 -1.59 -1.58
C LEU A 79 -13.04 -0.79 -0.29
N ALA A 80 -13.29 0.52 -0.32
CA ALA A 80 -13.14 1.41 0.83
C ALA A 80 -14.29 1.27 1.85
N GLY A 81 -15.36 0.55 1.51
CA GLY A 81 -16.55 0.44 2.36
C GLY A 81 -17.29 1.77 2.53
N GLY A 82 -17.36 2.57 1.47
CA GLY A 82 -18.02 3.89 1.47
C GLY A 82 -17.20 5.02 2.11
N LYS A 83 -15.94 4.77 2.47
CA LYS A 83 -15.01 5.80 2.99
C LYS A 83 -14.49 6.72 1.86
N TYR A 84 -13.66 7.70 2.24
CA TYR A 84 -13.15 8.73 1.33
C TYR A 84 -12.39 8.14 0.13
N VAL A 85 -12.97 8.36 -1.05
CA VAL A 85 -12.32 8.13 -2.34
C VAL A 85 -12.72 9.31 -3.23
N SER A 86 -11.71 10.06 -3.68
CA SER A 86 -11.88 11.25 -4.51
C SER A 86 -10.96 11.19 -5.73
N PHE A 87 -10.97 12.26 -6.51
CA PHE A 87 -10.12 12.42 -7.68
C PHE A 87 -9.44 13.79 -7.68
N SER A 88 -8.13 13.79 -7.89
CA SER A 88 -7.32 15.01 -7.96
C SER A 88 -7.17 15.46 -9.40
N ASN A 89 -7.91 16.50 -9.79
CA ASN A 89 -7.69 17.11 -11.09
C ASN A 89 -6.28 17.76 -11.19
N LEU A 90 -5.76 18.25 -10.06
CA LEU A 90 -4.41 18.81 -9.99
C LEU A 90 -3.34 17.75 -10.27
N SER A 91 -3.37 16.60 -9.59
CA SER A 91 -2.42 15.51 -9.87
C SER A 91 -2.57 14.98 -11.30
N TYR A 92 -3.81 14.88 -11.80
CA TYR A 92 -4.05 14.47 -13.19
C TYR A 92 -3.40 15.41 -14.19
N MET A 93 -3.57 16.73 -14.03
CA MET A 93 -2.94 17.71 -14.94
C MET A 93 -1.42 17.69 -14.81
N ALA A 94 -0.88 17.58 -13.60
CA ALA A 94 0.58 17.50 -13.39
C ALA A 94 1.21 16.26 -14.04
N GLU A 95 0.57 15.09 -13.92
CA GLU A 95 0.98 13.84 -14.57
C GLU A 95 0.86 13.95 -16.10
N LYS A 96 -0.19 14.60 -16.59
CA LYS A 96 -0.40 14.86 -18.01
C LYS A 96 0.69 15.79 -18.56
N GLU A 97 1.06 16.85 -17.87
CA GLU A 97 2.14 17.76 -18.33
C GLU A 97 3.51 17.08 -18.33
N SER A 98 3.81 16.24 -17.34
CA SER A 98 5.10 15.55 -17.19
C SER A 98 5.23 14.25 -18.02
N MET A 99 4.37 14.05 -19.03
CA MET A 99 4.10 12.74 -19.64
C MET A 99 5.18 12.17 -20.58
N SER A 100 6.30 12.85 -20.83
CA SER A 100 7.28 12.42 -21.85
C SER A 100 7.79 10.99 -21.66
N LYS A 101 7.97 10.55 -20.41
CA LYS A 101 8.38 9.16 -20.09
C LYS A 101 7.26 8.14 -20.27
N ASN A 102 6.03 8.48 -19.88
CA ASN A 102 4.90 7.56 -20.06
C ASN A 102 4.55 7.43 -21.55
N LYS A 103 4.61 8.52 -22.33
CA LYS A 103 4.50 8.49 -23.81
C LYS A 103 5.52 7.53 -24.43
N SER A 104 6.79 7.57 -24.02
CA SER A 104 7.79 6.65 -24.58
C SER A 104 7.51 5.19 -24.21
N ILE A 105 7.05 4.91 -22.99
CA ILE A 105 6.59 3.58 -22.56
C ILE A 105 5.46 3.08 -23.45
N ILE A 106 4.50 3.94 -23.77
CA ILE A 106 3.34 3.60 -24.60
C ILE A 106 3.76 3.23 -26.01
N TYR A 107 4.59 4.06 -26.66
CA TYR A 107 5.09 3.73 -28.00
C TYR A 107 5.87 2.42 -28.00
N HIS A 108 6.62 2.16 -26.93
CA HIS A 108 7.33 0.89 -26.76
C HIS A 108 6.37 -0.30 -26.61
N LEU A 109 5.32 -0.17 -25.78
CA LEU A 109 4.27 -1.18 -25.63
C LEU A 109 3.53 -1.44 -26.94
N LYS A 110 3.25 -0.39 -27.73
CA LYS A 110 2.63 -0.51 -29.06
C LYS A 110 3.53 -1.29 -30.02
N LYS A 111 4.84 -0.97 -30.06
CA LYS A 111 5.83 -1.72 -30.87
C LYS A 111 5.91 -3.20 -30.46
N LYS A 112 5.82 -3.49 -29.16
CA LYS A 112 5.82 -4.85 -28.61
C LYS A 112 4.48 -5.58 -28.70
N LYS A 113 3.43 -4.93 -29.22
CA LYS A 113 2.04 -5.46 -29.28
C LYS A 113 1.48 -5.85 -27.90
N CYS A 114 1.82 -5.09 -26.86
CA CYS A 114 1.35 -5.32 -25.49
C CYS A 114 0.12 -4.47 -25.11
N LEU A 115 -0.40 -3.67 -26.05
CA LEU A 115 -1.66 -2.94 -25.89
C LEU A 115 -2.78 -3.70 -26.60
N ALA A 116 -4.03 -3.45 -26.22
CA ALA A 116 -5.18 -3.98 -26.94
C ALA A 116 -5.18 -3.48 -28.41
N GLU A 117 -5.69 -4.26 -29.35
CA GLU A 117 -5.59 -3.96 -30.79
C GLU A 117 -6.14 -2.57 -31.18
N ASN A 118 -7.22 -2.14 -30.54
CA ASN A 118 -7.87 -0.85 -30.78
C ASN A 118 -7.38 0.28 -29.86
N ALA A 119 -6.31 0.06 -29.10
CA ALA A 119 -5.82 1.05 -28.16
C ALA A 119 -5.29 2.29 -28.88
N ASN A 120 -5.85 3.44 -28.53
CA ASN A 120 -5.41 4.74 -29.02
C ASN A 120 -4.66 5.53 -27.92
N LEU A 121 -4.13 6.70 -28.29
CA LEU A 121 -3.43 7.55 -27.32
C LEU A 121 -4.37 8.13 -26.25
N ASP A 122 -5.67 8.21 -26.52
CA ASP A 122 -6.68 8.69 -25.57
C ASP A 122 -6.93 7.68 -24.43
N ASP A 123 -6.73 6.38 -24.67
CA ASP A 123 -6.83 5.34 -23.63
C ASP A 123 -5.71 5.43 -22.59
N LEU A 124 -4.72 6.28 -22.84
CA LEU A 124 -3.61 6.57 -21.93
C LEU A 124 -3.98 7.62 -20.91
N GLU A 125 -4.93 8.50 -21.25
CA GLU A 125 -5.56 9.39 -20.28
C GLU A 125 -6.17 8.58 -19.15
N PHE A 126 -6.74 7.41 -19.45
CA PHE A 126 -7.32 6.53 -18.44
C PHE A 126 -6.29 6.03 -17.43
N TYR A 127 -5.06 5.70 -17.85
CA TYR A 127 -3.99 5.35 -16.91
C TYR A 127 -3.69 6.51 -15.95
N PHE A 128 -3.54 7.74 -16.47
CA PHE A 128 -3.31 8.92 -15.64
C PHE A 128 -4.49 9.21 -14.70
N THR A 129 -5.71 9.03 -15.18
CA THR A 129 -6.91 9.10 -14.35
C THR A 129 -6.79 8.13 -13.17
N THR A 130 -6.40 6.87 -13.41
CA THR A 130 -6.28 5.88 -12.33
C THR A 130 -5.17 6.19 -11.33
N CYS A 131 -4.11 6.87 -11.75
CA CYS A 131 -3.05 7.34 -10.87
C CYS A 131 -3.42 8.59 -10.05
N SER A 132 -4.54 9.24 -10.38
CA SER A 132 -4.96 10.51 -9.79
C SER A 132 -6.15 10.37 -8.84
N PHE A 133 -6.57 9.15 -8.51
CA PHE A 133 -7.52 8.92 -7.42
C PHE A 133 -6.85 9.20 -6.06
N GLU A 134 -7.57 9.88 -5.19
CA GLU A 134 -7.12 10.23 -3.85
C GLU A 134 -7.86 9.41 -2.80
N VAL A 135 -7.12 8.94 -1.81
CA VAL A 135 -7.63 8.21 -0.65
C VAL A 135 -6.85 8.67 0.58
N ASP A 136 -7.48 8.64 1.74
CA ASP A 136 -6.77 8.79 3.00
C ASP A 136 -6.23 7.43 3.48
N ALA A 137 -5.38 7.45 4.51
CA ALA A 137 -4.78 6.22 5.04
C ALA A 137 -5.84 5.25 5.59
N HIS A 138 -6.96 5.76 6.10
CA HIS A 138 -8.04 4.96 6.66
C HIS A 138 -8.85 4.24 5.57
N SER A 139 -9.11 4.90 4.46
CA SER A 139 -9.78 4.33 3.30
C SER A 139 -8.88 3.31 2.62
N PHE A 140 -7.59 3.62 2.47
CA PHE A 140 -6.64 2.70 1.84
C PHE A 140 -6.37 1.45 2.69
N SER A 141 -6.30 1.58 4.02
CA SER A 141 -6.23 0.41 4.91
C SER A 141 -7.49 -0.45 4.82
N THR A 142 -8.67 0.16 4.66
CA THR A 142 -9.94 -0.57 4.48
C THR A 142 -9.99 -1.31 3.15
N MET A 143 -9.49 -0.71 2.07
CA MET A 143 -9.32 -1.39 0.78
C MET A 143 -8.42 -2.61 0.91
N GLY A 144 -7.26 -2.46 1.58
CA GLY A 144 -6.37 -3.57 1.86
C GLY A 144 -7.02 -4.64 2.73
N ALA A 145 -7.80 -4.26 3.73
CA ALA A 145 -8.48 -5.19 4.63
C ALA A 145 -9.57 -5.97 3.90
N THR A 146 -10.22 -5.37 2.89
CA THR A 146 -11.12 -6.09 1.98
C THR A 146 -10.39 -7.20 1.22
N ILE A 147 -9.17 -6.92 0.72
CA ILE A 147 -8.34 -7.93 0.05
C ILE A 147 -7.84 -8.99 1.04
N ALA A 148 -7.41 -8.58 2.23
CA ALA A 148 -6.97 -9.47 3.32
C ALA A 148 -8.08 -10.44 3.76
N ASN A 149 -9.34 -9.99 3.69
CA ASN A 149 -10.54 -10.74 4.01
C ASN A 149 -11.17 -11.40 2.77
N TYR A 150 -10.34 -11.75 1.79
CA TYR A 150 -10.73 -12.47 0.56
C TYR A 150 -11.94 -11.88 -0.18
N GLY A 151 -12.00 -10.55 -0.22
CA GLY A 151 -12.94 -9.79 -1.01
C GLY A 151 -14.19 -9.35 -0.27
N ILE A 152 -14.39 -9.76 0.98
CA ILE A 152 -15.49 -9.26 1.82
C ILE A 152 -15.03 -7.98 2.51
N ASN A 153 -15.69 -6.86 2.24
CA ASN A 153 -15.36 -5.59 2.88
C ASN A 153 -15.63 -5.68 4.40
N PRO A 154 -14.68 -5.31 5.27
CA PRO A 154 -14.81 -5.52 6.70
C PRO A 154 -15.86 -4.62 7.36
N VAL A 155 -16.20 -3.49 6.74
CA VAL A 155 -17.19 -2.52 7.24
C VAL A 155 -18.58 -2.88 6.73
N THR A 156 -18.74 -2.98 5.41
CA THR A 156 -20.06 -3.17 4.78
C THR A 156 -20.49 -4.62 4.69
N LYS A 157 -19.57 -5.58 4.89
CA LYS A 157 -19.78 -7.03 4.72
C LYS A 157 -20.17 -7.46 3.29
N LYS A 158 -20.09 -6.55 2.31
CA LYS A 158 -20.33 -6.83 0.90
C LYS A 158 -19.18 -7.65 0.31
N GLN A 159 -19.48 -8.66 -0.51
CA GLN A 159 -18.50 -9.31 -1.38
C GLN A 159 -18.17 -8.36 -2.55
N VAL A 160 -16.96 -7.80 -2.56
CA VAL A 160 -16.48 -6.85 -3.58
C VAL A 160 -15.58 -7.52 -4.61
N LEU A 161 -14.79 -8.51 -4.19
CA LEU A 161 -13.87 -9.26 -5.06
C LEU A 161 -14.09 -10.76 -4.88
N LYS A 162 -13.82 -11.57 -5.90
CA LYS A 162 -13.75 -13.03 -5.75
C LYS A 162 -12.52 -13.41 -4.93
N VAL A 163 -12.62 -14.53 -4.21
CA VAL A 163 -11.51 -15.09 -3.42
C VAL A 163 -10.25 -15.29 -4.26
N GLU A 164 -10.43 -15.79 -5.49
CA GLU A 164 -9.34 -16.00 -6.45
C GLU A 164 -8.61 -14.70 -6.78
N THR A 165 -9.35 -13.63 -7.11
CA THR A 165 -8.79 -12.30 -7.36
C THR A 165 -7.93 -11.80 -6.22
N CYS A 166 -8.37 -11.97 -4.97
CA CYS A 166 -7.60 -11.58 -3.80
C CYS A 166 -6.30 -12.39 -3.67
N LYS A 167 -6.34 -13.71 -3.94
CA LYS A 167 -5.14 -14.56 -3.92
C LYS A 167 -4.09 -14.08 -4.93
N TYR A 168 -4.48 -13.88 -6.18
CA TYR A 168 -3.58 -13.41 -7.23
C TYR A 168 -3.08 -11.99 -6.97
N THR A 169 -3.93 -11.11 -6.42
CA THR A 169 -3.52 -9.74 -6.07
C THR A 169 -2.49 -9.74 -4.96
N MET A 170 -2.68 -10.53 -3.89
CA MET A 170 -1.70 -10.66 -2.82
C MET A 170 -0.40 -11.31 -3.30
N ALA A 171 -0.48 -12.30 -4.19
CA ALA A 171 0.71 -12.88 -4.82
C ALA A 171 1.49 -11.84 -5.65
N MET A 172 0.80 -11.06 -6.49
CA MET A 172 1.40 -9.95 -7.24
C MET A 172 2.07 -8.94 -6.31
N MET A 173 1.41 -8.56 -5.21
CA MET A 173 1.98 -7.69 -4.18
C MET A 173 3.23 -8.32 -3.54
N GLN A 174 3.19 -9.59 -3.16
CA GLN A 174 4.30 -10.29 -2.51
C GLN A 174 5.54 -10.42 -3.39
N TYR A 175 5.38 -10.88 -4.63
CA TYR A 175 6.49 -11.17 -5.54
C TYR A 175 7.06 -9.94 -6.24
N CYS A 176 6.24 -8.91 -6.44
CA CYS A 176 6.61 -7.73 -7.23
C CYS A 176 6.80 -6.47 -6.35
N THR A 177 6.98 -6.63 -5.04
CA THR A 177 7.48 -5.57 -4.17
C THR A 177 8.95 -5.30 -4.53
N PRO A 178 9.41 -4.04 -4.65
CA PRO A 178 10.67 -3.65 -5.32
C PRO A 178 11.95 -3.95 -4.52
N THR A 179 11.84 -4.62 -3.38
CA THR A 179 13.01 -5.00 -2.59
C THR A 179 13.12 -6.52 -2.63
N PRO A 180 14.20 -7.08 -3.17
CA PRO A 180 14.32 -8.53 -3.33
C PRO A 180 14.43 -9.21 -1.96
N THR A 181 14.91 -8.47 -0.94
CA THR A 181 14.93 -8.93 0.46
C THR A 181 13.57 -8.82 1.14
N TRP A 182 12.54 -8.24 0.53
CA TRP A 182 11.25 -8.01 1.19
C TRP A 182 10.61 -9.30 1.70
N ILE A 183 10.66 -10.36 0.90
CA ILE A 183 10.10 -11.66 1.28
C ILE A 183 10.86 -12.28 2.46
N ARG A 184 12.18 -12.01 2.55
CA ARG A 184 13.05 -12.47 3.64
C ARG A 184 12.87 -11.63 4.90
N ASP A 185 12.78 -10.32 4.77
CA ASP A 185 12.80 -9.39 5.91
C ASP A 185 11.39 -9.19 6.51
N VAL A 186 10.36 -9.06 5.66
CA VAL A 186 8.97 -8.81 6.08
C VAL A 186 8.06 -9.99 5.78
N GLY A 187 8.18 -10.58 4.58
CA GLY A 187 7.44 -11.78 4.21
C GLY A 187 5.93 -11.61 4.00
N LEU A 188 5.44 -10.37 3.90
CA LEU A 188 4.01 -10.07 3.74
C LEU A 188 3.70 -9.33 2.43
N PRO A 189 2.51 -9.53 1.84
CA PRO A 189 2.09 -8.79 0.66
C PRO A 189 2.09 -7.28 0.91
N ALA A 190 2.74 -6.54 0.02
CA ALA A 190 2.81 -5.09 0.10
C ALA A 190 2.61 -4.39 -1.25
N ALA A 191 2.13 -3.16 -1.19
CA ALA A 191 2.06 -2.25 -2.32
C ALA A 191 2.54 -0.86 -1.88
N ARG A 192 3.00 -0.08 -2.85
CA ARG A 192 3.61 1.24 -2.64
C ARG A 192 3.11 2.22 -3.69
N GLY A 193 3.17 3.50 -3.36
CA GLY A 193 2.90 4.60 -4.28
C GLY A 193 4.01 5.63 -4.27
N ALA A 194 4.21 6.31 -5.41
CA ALA A 194 5.13 7.45 -5.52
C ALA A 194 4.72 8.62 -4.62
N SER A 195 3.47 8.66 -4.15
CA SER A 195 3.00 9.59 -3.11
C SER A 195 3.61 9.35 -1.72
N GLY A 196 4.29 8.21 -1.51
CA GLY A 196 4.77 7.79 -0.20
C GLY A 196 3.75 6.97 0.60
N ALA A 197 2.59 6.65 0.02
CA ALA A 197 1.66 5.66 0.56
C ALA A 197 2.24 4.24 0.44
N PHE A 198 1.97 3.42 1.45
CA PHE A 198 2.45 2.04 1.53
C PHE A 198 1.38 1.18 2.20
N LEU A 199 0.96 0.11 1.54
CA LEU A 199 -0.03 -0.83 2.03
C LEU A 199 0.65 -2.15 2.39
N LEU A 200 0.39 -2.65 3.60
CA LEU A 200 0.82 -3.96 4.08
C LEU A 200 -0.41 -4.80 4.37
N ILE A 201 -0.43 -6.06 3.93
CA ILE A 201 -1.54 -6.98 4.17
C ILE A 201 -1.03 -8.20 4.92
N LEU A 202 -1.70 -8.55 6.03
CA LEU A 202 -1.60 -9.85 6.67
C LEU A 202 -2.90 -10.62 6.38
N PRO A 203 -2.87 -11.63 5.48
CA PRO A 203 -4.07 -12.35 5.06
C PRO A 203 -4.88 -12.88 6.26
N ARG A 204 -6.20 -12.77 6.19
CA ARG A 204 -7.17 -13.16 7.23
C ARG A 204 -7.08 -12.40 8.56
N GLN A 205 -6.22 -11.41 8.69
CA GLN A 205 -6.05 -10.66 9.94
C GLN A 205 -6.30 -9.17 9.76
N PHE A 206 -5.44 -8.47 9.02
CA PHE A 206 -5.53 -7.02 8.88
C PHE A 206 -4.84 -6.50 7.61
N ALA A 207 -5.07 -5.23 7.33
CA ALA A 207 -4.20 -4.44 6.47
C ALA A 207 -3.90 -3.10 7.12
N ILE A 208 -2.68 -2.59 6.91
CA ILE A 208 -2.23 -1.31 7.43
C ILE A 208 -1.80 -0.44 6.25
N CYS A 209 -2.25 0.81 6.25
CA CYS A 209 -1.73 1.84 5.37
C CYS A 209 -0.80 2.76 6.16
N LEU A 210 0.39 2.97 5.62
CA LEU A 210 1.39 3.91 6.11
C LEU A 210 1.56 5.01 5.08
N PHE A 211 1.78 6.24 5.53
CA PHE A 211 2.01 7.37 4.65
C PHE A 211 3.19 8.19 5.13
N SER A 212 4.20 8.34 4.27
CA SER A 212 5.33 9.24 4.50
C SER A 212 5.91 9.66 3.14
N PRO A 213 5.76 10.93 2.73
CA PRO A 213 6.12 11.42 1.39
C PRO A 213 7.59 11.23 0.98
N ARG A 214 8.51 11.13 1.94
CA ARG A 214 9.93 10.89 1.64
C ARG A 214 10.15 9.45 1.16
N ILE A 215 10.39 9.30 -0.13
CA ILE A 215 10.60 8.02 -0.83
C ILE A 215 12.05 7.82 -1.26
N ASP A 216 12.43 6.56 -1.45
CA ASP A 216 13.72 6.17 -2.02
C ASP A 216 13.72 6.19 -3.55
N ASN A 217 14.86 5.81 -4.14
CA ASN A 217 15.03 5.72 -5.59
C ASN A 217 14.10 4.72 -6.29
N TYR A 218 13.45 3.83 -5.54
CA TYR A 218 12.50 2.84 -6.04
C TYR A 218 11.05 3.25 -5.77
N TYR A 219 10.79 4.49 -5.36
CA TYR A 219 9.46 5.01 -4.99
C TYR A 219 8.81 4.24 -3.83
N SER A 220 9.61 3.84 -2.84
CA SER A 220 9.14 3.27 -1.57
C SER A 220 9.45 4.23 -0.44
N SER A 221 8.48 4.46 0.45
CA SER A 221 8.68 5.31 1.62
C SER A 221 9.71 4.71 2.58
N TYR A 222 10.72 5.50 3.00
CA TYR A 222 11.75 5.03 3.94
C TYR A 222 11.13 4.60 5.28
N ARG A 223 10.30 5.48 5.87
CA ARG A 223 9.66 5.24 7.17
C ARG A 223 8.72 4.04 7.12
N ALA A 224 7.96 3.89 6.03
CA ALA A 224 7.04 2.77 5.90
C ALA A 224 7.78 1.41 5.87
N LYS A 225 8.88 1.32 5.10
CA LYS A 225 9.69 0.09 5.05
C LYS A 225 10.25 -0.27 6.42
N SER A 226 10.86 0.70 7.12
CA SER A 226 11.42 0.48 8.46
C SER A 226 10.36 0.05 9.46
N PHE A 227 9.17 0.67 9.42
CA PHE A 227 8.05 0.27 10.27
C PHE A 227 7.60 -1.16 9.97
N CYS A 228 7.42 -1.54 8.69
CA CYS A 228 7.01 -2.89 8.32
C CYS A 228 8.03 -3.95 8.74
N GLN A 229 9.33 -3.66 8.64
CA GLN A 229 10.41 -4.54 9.12
C GLN A 229 10.35 -4.71 10.64
N ALA A 230 10.24 -3.62 11.38
CA ALA A 230 10.12 -3.67 12.84
C ALA A 230 8.85 -4.40 13.30
N LEU A 231 7.72 -4.16 12.63
CA LEU A 231 6.45 -4.84 12.91
C LEU A 231 6.56 -6.35 12.65
N ALA A 232 7.11 -6.74 11.51
CA ALA A 232 7.26 -8.15 11.16
C ALA A 232 8.23 -8.88 12.09
N TYR A 233 9.32 -8.21 12.51
CA TYR A 233 10.26 -8.73 13.50
C TYR A 233 9.62 -8.87 14.89
N HIS A 234 8.96 -7.83 15.38
CA HIS A 234 8.41 -7.82 16.74
C HIS A 234 7.27 -8.82 16.95
N TYR A 235 6.44 -9.01 15.92
CA TYR A 235 5.27 -9.91 15.97
C TYR A 235 5.47 -11.22 15.20
N ASN A 236 6.70 -11.53 14.78
CA ASN A 236 7.02 -12.78 14.09
C ASN A 236 6.10 -13.04 12.87
N LEU A 237 5.76 -12.00 12.12
CA LEU A 237 4.75 -12.06 11.05
C LEU A 237 5.25 -12.63 9.73
N ASN A 238 6.56 -12.81 9.60
CA ASN A 238 7.15 -13.31 8.37
C ASN A 238 6.64 -14.73 8.08
N ILE A 239 6.26 -15.01 6.84
CA ILE A 239 5.76 -16.34 6.41
C ILE A 239 6.77 -17.48 6.62
N PHE A 240 8.05 -17.18 6.75
CA PHE A 240 9.12 -18.14 7.04
C PHE A 240 9.53 -18.17 8.52
N HIS A 241 8.83 -17.43 9.39
CA HIS A 241 9.12 -17.47 10.81
C HIS A 241 8.83 -18.88 11.35
N VAL A 242 9.84 -19.50 11.94
CA VAL A 242 9.71 -20.80 12.60
C VAL A 242 9.18 -20.55 14.00
N LYS A 243 7.92 -20.90 14.26
CA LYS A 243 7.46 -21.10 15.64
C LYS A 243 8.37 -22.15 16.27
N SER A 244 9.33 -21.72 17.09
CA SER A 244 10.11 -22.68 17.85
C SER A 244 9.13 -23.46 18.73
N ARG A 245 9.34 -24.77 18.93
CA ARG A 245 8.51 -25.58 19.85
C ARG A 245 8.45 -25.01 21.28
N LEU A 246 9.30 -24.03 21.58
CA LEU A 246 9.44 -23.33 22.85
C LEU A 246 8.53 -22.09 22.99
N GLU A 247 7.95 -21.56 21.91
CA GLU A 247 7.07 -20.36 21.92
C GLU A 247 5.58 -20.70 22.12
N LYS A 248 5.28 -21.71 22.92
CA LYS A 248 3.90 -22.18 23.14
C LYS A 248 3.03 -21.25 24.01
N GLU A 249 3.56 -20.16 24.56
CA GLU A 249 2.86 -19.41 25.63
C GLU A 249 2.34 -18.01 25.26
N THR A 250 2.46 -17.55 24.01
CA THR A 250 2.01 -16.18 23.65
C THR A 250 0.80 -16.11 22.72
N GLU A 251 0.16 -17.24 22.39
CA GLU A 251 -0.98 -17.31 21.48
C GLU A 251 -2.37 -17.15 22.13
N GLU A 252 -2.46 -16.72 23.38
CA GLU A 252 -3.67 -16.03 23.78
C GLU A 252 -3.71 -14.71 23.01
N ARG A 253 -4.79 -14.49 22.24
CA ARG A 253 -5.20 -13.15 21.83
C ARG A 253 -5.39 -12.35 23.12
N LYS A 254 -4.30 -11.84 23.70
CA LYS A 254 -4.33 -10.93 24.83
C LYS A 254 -5.31 -9.87 24.41
N SER A 255 -6.39 -9.72 25.17
CA SER A 255 -7.35 -8.65 24.99
C SER A 255 -6.56 -7.35 24.91
N ILE A 256 -6.28 -6.90 23.69
CA ILE A 256 -5.54 -5.66 23.47
C ILE A 256 -6.48 -4.61 24.06
N LYS A 257 -6.11 -4.02 25.21
CA LYS A 257 -6.76 -2.80 25.70
C LYS A 257 -6.77 -1.87 24.50
N VAL A 258 -7.97 -1.54 23.99
CA VAL A 258 -8.14 -0.67 22.84
C VAL A 258 -7.51 0.66 23.22
N LEU A 259 -6.26 0.86 22.83
CA LEU A 259 -5.59 2.14 22.99
C LEU A 259 -6.35 3.11 22.10
N LYS A 260 -6.91 4.17 22.70
CA LYS A 260 -7.58 5.21 21.94
C LYS A 260 -6.59 5.74 20.89
N PRO A 261 -7.03 5.97 19.63
CA PRO A 261 -6.13 6.37 18.56
C PRO A 261 -5.43 7.69 18.93
N CYS A 262 -4.12 7.62 19.20
CA CYS A 262 -3.25 8.78 19.35
C CYS A 262 -2.52 9.01 18.02
N GLN A 263 -2.56 10.25 17.51
CA GLN A 263 -1.95 10.66 16.24
C GLN A 263 -0.43 10.41 16.18
N TRP A 264 0.21 10.18 17.33
CA TRP A 264 1.67 10.05 17.45
C TRP A 264 2.17 8.61 17.70
N HIS A 265 1.33 7.58 17.66
CA HIS A 265 1.78 6.18 17.84
C HIS A 265 2.96 5.83 16.91
N CYS A 266 2.92 6.30 15.67
CA CYS A 266 4.00 6.09 14.70
C CYS A 266 5.30 6.83 15.08
N VAL A 267 5.21 7.98 15.75
CA VAL A 267 6.37 8.79 16.17
C VAL A 267 6.97 8.24 17.45
N LEU A 268 6.14 7.83 18.42
CA LEU A 268 6.59 7.14 19.63
C LEU A 268 7.28 5.80 19.29
N TYR A 269 6.72 5.04 18.35
CA TYR A 269 7.33 3.80 17.86
C TYR A 269 8.64 4.06 17.12
N ALA A 270 8.70 5.13 16.30
CA ALA A 270 9.92 5.53 15.61
C ALA A 270 11.05 5.87 16.60
N ILE A 271 10.76 6.66 17.64
CA ILE A 271 11.74 7.06 18.67
C ILE A 271 12.22 5.86 19.49
N ALA A 272 11.30 4.96 19.88
CA ALA A 272 11.64 3.74 20.59
C ALA A 272 12.51 2.80 19.74
N SER A 273 12.26 2.74 18.42
CA SER A 273 13.01 1.89 17.50
C SER A 273 14.36 2.46 17.07
N SER A 274 14.52 3.78 17.01
CA SER A 274 15.74 4.43 16.49
C SER A 274 16.73 4.86 17.57
N GLY A 275 16.33 4.82 18.85
CA GLY A 275 17.17 5.22 20.00
C GLY A 275 17.64 6.68 19.96
N THR A 276 17.18 7.45 18.98
CA THR A 276 17.53 8.84 18.71
C THR A 276 16.33 9.67 19.06
N ALA A 277 16.40 10.32 20.22
CA ALA A 277 15.54 11.43 20.54
C ALA A 277 15.90 12.55 19.56
N VAL A 278 15.21 12.63 18.43
CA VAL A 278 15.09 13.93 17.76
C VAL A 278 14.55 14.88 18.83
N ASP A 279 15.16 16.05 19.00
CA ASP A 279 14.84 17.03 20.04
C ASP A 279 13.37 17.43 20.02
N LEU A 280 12.53 16.62 20.66
CA LEU A 280 11.10 16.86 20.88
C LEU A 280 10.89 18.16 21.65
N ALA A 281 11.89 18.55 22.45
CA ALA A 281 11.95 19.83 23.16
C ALA A 281 11.84 21.06 22.22
N SER A 282 12.26 20.94 20.95
CA SER A 282 12.15 22.04 19.98
C SER A 282 10.73 22.26 19.45
N MET A 283 9.80 21.33 19.69
CA MET A 283 8.44 21.36 19.14
C MET A 283 7.39 21.93 20.10
N GLY A 284 7.77 22.36 21.31
CA GLY A 284 6.89 23.02 22.28
C GLY A 284 5.81 22.13 22.91
N PHE A 285 5.50 20.98 22.32
CA PHE A 285 4.61 19.95 22.83
C PHE A 285 5.30 18.59 22.76
N THR A 286 5.44 17.92 23.90
CA THR A 286 6.07 16.60 23.98
C THR A 286 5.03 15.49 23.82
N PRO A 287 5.43 14.26 23.45
CA PRO A 287 4.53 13.11 23.47
C PRO A 287 3.93 12.82 24.85
N LEU A 288 4.58 13.28 25.93
CA LEU A 288 4.04 13.19 27.28
C LEU A 288 2.90 14.18 27.51
N ASP A 289 3.02 15.42 27.01
CA ASP A 289 1.97 16.44 27.11
C ASP A 289 0.70 16.01 26.37
N ASP A 290 0.86 15.44 25.17
CA ASP A 290 -0.25 14.87 24.40
C ASP A 290 -0.84 13.63 25.08
N ALA A 291 -0.01 12.75 25.66
CA ALA A 291 -0.50 11.59 26.41
C ALA A 291 -1.34 12.02 27.63
N LYS A 292 -0.92 13.09 28.33
CA LYS A 292 -1.67 13.72 29.42
C LYS A 292 -2.97 14.35 28.91
N PHE A 293 -2.93 15.11 27.81
CA PHE A 293 -4.11 15.72 27.20
C PHE A 293 -5.18 14.69 26.81
N PHE A 294 -4.79 13.57 26.19
CA PHE A 294 -5.70 12.50 25.77
C PHE A 294 -6.00 11.45 26.85
N LYS A 295 -5.49 11.63 28.08
CA LYS A 295 -5.68 10.74 29.24
C LYS A 295 -5.30 9.28 28.95
N GLN A 296 -4.11 9.08 28.40
CA GLN A 296 -3.55 7.78 28.05
C GLN A 296 -2.63 7.27 29.16
N GLU A 297 -3.19 6.85 30.30
CA GLU A 297 -2.47 6.53 31.55
C GLU A 297 -1.27 5.57 31.34
N VAL A 298 -1.44 4.53 30.54
CA VAL A 298 -0.37 3.54 30.25
C VAL A 298 0.82 4.17 29.51
N VAL A 299 0.55 5.13 28.61
CA VAL A 299 1.58 5.82 27.83
C VAL A 299 2.27 6.87 28.70
N ILE A 300 1.52 7.56 29.56
CA ILE A 300 2.06 8.51 30.55
C ILE A 300 3.05 7.80 31.46
N GLU A 301 2.65 6.69 32.08
CA GLU A 301 3.48 5.92 33.01
C GLU A 301 4.77 5.42 32.34
N TYR A 302 4.66 4.90 31.11
CA TYR A 302 5.83 4.45 30.34
C TYR A 302 6.80 5.60 30.03
N LEU A 303 6.29 6.74 29.56
CA LEU A 303 7.11 7.89 29.18
C LEU A 303 7.77 8.54 30.40
N GLU A 304 7.05 8.69 31.51
CA GLU A 304 7.60 9.24 32.76
C GLU A 304 8.70 8.33 33.33
N LYS A 305 8.49 7.02 33.32
CA LYS A 305 9.50 6.05 33.75
C LYS A 305 10.72 6.05 32.83
N TRP A 306 10.52 6.15 31.53
CA TRP A 306 11.60 6.20 30.54
C TRP A 306 12.43 7.49 30.66
N ILE A 307 11.77 8.64 30.82
CA ILE A 307 12.43 9.94 31.06
C ILE A 307 13.25 9.84 32.34
N SER A 308 12.66 9.35 33.43
CA SER A 308 13.34 9.22 34.71
C SER A 308 14.60 8.34 34.63
N LEU A 309 14.52 7.22 33.92
CA LEU A 309 15.66 6.33 33.68
C LEU A 309 16.78 6.96 32.82
N LYS A 310 16.44 7.91 31.94
CA LYS A 310 17.40 8.50 30.99
C LYS A 310 17.98 9.84 31.44
N THR A 311 17.24 10.62 32.22
CA THR A 311 17.67 11.95 32.69
C THR A 311 18.08 11.94 34.16
N GLY A 312 17.74 10.89 34.92
CA GLY A 312 17.96 10.84 36.38
C GLY A 312 17.04 11.76 37.18
N ILE A 313 16.09 12.43 36.52
CA ILE A 313 15.10 13.30 37.16
C ILE A 313 13.93 12.41 37.59
N PRO A 314 13.51 12.41 38.88
CA PRO A 314 12.37 11.61 39.32
C PRO A 314 11.10 12.03 38.58
N ALA A 315 10.27 11.05 38.22
CA ALA A 315 8.94 11.33 37.67
C ALA A 315 8.17 12.21 38.66
N SER A 316 7.77 13.40 38.23
CA SER A 316 7.07 14.35 39.07
C SER A 316 5.75 13.75 39.54
N ASN A 317 5.64 13.45 40.84
CA ASN A 317 4.35 13.27 41.49
C ASN A 317 3.63 14.62 41.48
N ASN A 318 2.71 14.83 40.54
CA ASN A 318 1.74 15.91 40.64
C ASN A 318 0.49 15.37 41.34
N GLU A 319 0.32 15.75 42.60
CA GLU A 319 -1.00 16.05 43.17
C GLU A 319 -1.66 17.21 42.39
#